data_AF-A0A3D2SXF4-F1
#
_entry.id   AF-A0A3D2SXF4-F1
#
_cell.length_a   1.000
_cell.length_b   1.000
_cell.length_c   1.000
_cell.angle_alpha   90.00
_cell.angle_beta   90.00
_cell.angle_gamma   90.00
#
_symmetry.space_group_name_H-M   'P 1'
#
loop_
_entity.id
_entity.type
_entity.pdbx_description
1 polymer ?
#
loop_
_entity_poly.entity_id
_entity_poly.type
_entity_poly.pdbx_seq_one_letter_code
_entity_poly.pdbx_strand_id
1 'polypeptide(L)'
;MNASYRWLLDCVPGLQLTPEEIGEHLALRGAPLDGSVSPGRGLEDVVVGRVVSAKKHPNADRLTLCEVDGGKGVVSVVCGAPNVLEGAWYPFAPVGAVLPGDLKLKKAKIRGEVSHGMLCSAKELGLGTDHAGIYQIHGEFIPGESFIEAMGLDDVTMDVEITANRGDLLSHLGIARELAHAGKGTVLVPDFPDDPKISLTFERDLEEARFGAVGIRIEDPDLCSRYLGVVIRGVSVGESPAWLQQRLRGAGARPINNVVDATNYVMLELGQPLHAFDLNKLEGTSIVVRRAGEKESRFATLDEEHRALSSDMLMI
;
A
#
# COMPACT_ATOMS: atom_id res chain seq x y z
N MET A 1 -10.36 -7.03 7.93
CA MET A 1 -9.07 -7.24 7.23
C MET A 1 -9.15 -6.45 5.95
N ASN A 2 -8.22 -5.53 5.73
CA ASN A 2 -8.16 -4.78 4.49
C ASN A 2 -7.53 -5.61 3.37
N ALA A 3 -8.29 -5.84 2.30
CA ALA A 3 -7.85 -6.53 1.10
C ALA A 3 -7.89 -5.56 -0.10
N SER A 4 -6.79 -5.53 -0.87
CA SER A 4 -6.71 -4.78 -2.13
C SER A 4 -7.39 -5.59 -3.24
N TYR A 5 -8.37 -4.99 -3.91
CA TYR A 5 -9.05 -5.61 -5.05
C TYR A 5 -8.06 -5.90 -6.18
N ARG A 6 -7.19 -4.95 -6.52
CA ARG A 6 -6.17 -5.12 -7.55
C ARG A 6 -5.22 -6.28 -7.23
N TRP A 7 -4.81 -6.41 -5.97
CA TRP A 7 -3.97 -7.52 -5.54
C TRP A 7 -4.71 -8.86 -5.63
N LEU A 8 -6.00 -8.91 -5.30
CA LEU A 8 -6.80 -10.13 -5.50
C LEU A 8 -6.91 -10.53 -6.98
N LEU A 9 -6.99 -9.56 -7.91
CA LEU A 9 -6.94 -9.85 -9.35
C LEU A 9 -5.59 -10.44 -9.77
N ASP A 10 -4.49 -9.98 -9.18
CA ASP A 10 -3.16 -10.56 -9.41
C ASP A 10 -3.08 -12.00 -8.88
N CYS A 11 -3.72 -12.29 -7.74
CA CYS A 11 -3.80 -13.65 -7.18
C CYS A 11 -4.72 -14.57 -7.98
N VAL A 12 -5.73 -14.03 -8.67
CA VAL A 12 -6.68 -14.81 -9.47
C VAL A 12 -6.89 -14.13 -10.83
N PRO A 13 -5.92 -14.25 -11.76
CA PRO A 13 -6.07 -13.68 -13.09
C PRO A 13 -7.28 -14.32 -13.80
N GLY A 14 -8.25 -13.47 -14.16
CA GLY A 14 -9.53 -13.91 -14.70
C GLY A 14 -10.68 -13.92 -13.68
N LEU A 15 -10.47 -13.43 -12.45
CA LEU A 15 -11.56 -13.08 -11.56
C LEU A 15 -12.41 -11.97 -12.21
N GLN A 16 -13.62 -12.33 -12.61
CA GLN A 16 -14.59 -11.42 -13.25
C GLN A 16 -15.69 -11.04 -12.25
N LEU A 17 -15.30 -10.53 -11.09
CA LEU A 17 -16.22 -10.06 -10.06
C LEU A 17 -15.87 -8.62 -9.68
N THR A 18 -16.87 -7.76 -9.55
CA THR A 18 -16.67 -6.43 -8.97
C THR A 18 -16.41 -6.53 -7.46
N PRO A 19 -15.87 -5.48 -6.81
CA PRO A 19 -15.73 -5.44 -5.36
C PRO A 19 -17.04 -5.73 -4.60
N GLU A 20 -18.18 -5.26 -5.14
CA GLU A 20 -19.51 -5.52 -4.57
C GLU A 20 -19.88 -7.01 -4.67
N GLU A 21 -19.69 -7.63 -5.83
CA GLU A 21 -19.96 -9.06 -6.05
C GLU A 21 -19.04 -9.93 -5.19
N ILE A 22 -17.77 -9.53 -5.02
CA ILE A 22 -16.84 -10.17 -4.08
C ILE A 22 -17.42 -10.12 -2.67
N GLY A 23 -17.93 -8.97 -2.23
CA GLY A 23 -18.52 -8.81 -0.91
C GLY A 23 -19.74 -9.71 -0.69
N GLU A 24 -20.62 -9.82 -1.68
CA GLU A 24 -21.76 -10.76 -1.64
C GLU A 24 -21.29 -12.22 -1.52
N HIS A 25 -20.27 -12.60 -2.29
CA HIS A 25 -19.72 -13.95 -2.25
C HIS A 25 -19.05 -14.31 -0.92
N LEU A 26 -18.33 -13.38 -0.31
CA LEU A 26 -17.69 -13.58 0.99
C LEU A 26 -18.72 -13.57 2.12
N ALA A 27 -19.75 -12.73 2.05
CA ALA A 27 -20.85 -12.72 3.03
C ALA A 27 -21.56 -14.08 3.12
N LEU A 28 -21.84 -14.73 1.98
CA LEU A 28 -22.42 -16.09 1.94
C LEU A 28 -21.53 -17.16 2.59
N ARG A 29 -20.26 -16.85 2.82
CA ARG A 29 -19.25 -17.76 3.40
C ARG A 29 -18.80 -17.34 4.80
N GLY A 30 -19.52 -16.40 5.41
CA GLY A 30 -19.27 -15.95 6.78
C GLY A 30 -18.12 -14.96 6.92
N ALA A 31 -17.80 -14.22 5.86
CA ALA A 31 -16.81 -13.16 5.85
C ALA A 31 -17.34 -11.89 5.13
N PRO A 32 -18.41 -11.24 5.64
CA PRO A 32 -19.00 -10.07 4.98
C PRO A 32 -18.01 -8.90 4.92
N LEU A 33 -18.26 -7.94 4.02
CA LEU A 33 -17.55 -6.67 4.05
C LEU A 33 -18.21 -5.74 5.06
N ASP A 34 -17.41 -5.10 5.92
CA ASP A 34 -17.84 -3.98 6.76
C ASP A 34 -17.88 -2.67 5.94
N GLY A 35 -17.00 -2.56 4.94
CA GLY A 35 -16.99 -1.45 4.00
C GLY A 35 -15.97 -1.60 2.88
N SER A 36 -15.98 -0.64 1.97
CA SER A 36 -14.94 -0.50 0.95
C SER A 36 -14.59 0.96 0.72
N VAL A 37 -13.33 1.22 0.38
CA VAL A 37 -12.80 2.54 0.09
C VAL A 37 -12.10 2.50 -1.25
N SER A 38 -12.45 3.41 -2.15
CA SER A 38 -11.74 3.64 -3.41
C SER A 38 -11.14 5.04 -3.38
N PRO A 39 -9.81 5.17 -3.40
CA PRO A 39 -9.14 6.47 -3.35
C PRO A 39 -9.34 7.30 -4.63
N GLY A 40 -9.69 6.67 -5.75
CA GLY A 40 -10.01 7.36 -7.01
C GLY A 40 -11.46 7.83 -7.13
N ARG A 41 -12.34 7.47 -6.19
CA ARG A 41 -13.78 7.77 -6.28
C ARG A 41 -14.03 9.28 -6.35
N GLY A 42 -14.78 9.71 -7.36
CA GLY A 42 -15.09 11.13 -7.58
C GLY A 42 -13.99 11.90 -8.31
N LEU A 43 -12.96 11.22 -8.81
CA LEU A 43 -11.85 11.80 -9.58
C LEU A 43 -11.88 11.39 -11.06
N GLU A 44 -13.00 10.83 -11.54
CA GLU A 44 -13.12 10.24 -12.88
C GLU A 44 -12.93 11.27 -14.00
N ASP A 45 -13.28 12.53 -13.73
CA ASP A 45 -13.11 13.64 -14.67
C ASP A 45 -11.74 14.34 -14.58
N VAL A 46 -10.88 13.95 -13.62
CA VAL A 46 -9.56 14.57 -13.40
C VAL A 46 -8.53 13.88 -14.27
N VAL A 47 -7.77 14.69 -15.01
CA VAL A 47 -6.69 14.22 -15.88
C VAL A 47 -5.35 14.79 -15.45
N VAL A 48 -4.25 14.18 -15.92
CA VAL A 48 -2.92 14.75 -15.74
C VAL A 48 -2.72 15.91 -16.71
N GLY A 49 -2.51 17.12 -16.17
CA GLY A 49 -2.28 18.34 -16.93
C GLY A 49 -0.83 18.81 -16.87
N ARG A 50 -0.26 19.22 -18.01
CA ARG A 50 1.05 19.86 -18.08
C ARG A 50 0.89 21.38 -18.12
N VAL A 51 1.55 22.09 -17.23
CA VAL A 51 1.62 23.56 -17.30
C VAL A 51 2.66 23.94 -18.35
N VAL A 52 2.20 24.39 -19.52
CA VAL A 52 3.05 24.81 -20.64
C VAL A 52 3.66 26.18 -20.38
N SER A 53 2.93 27.08 -19.74
CA SER A 53 3.47 28.36 -19.27
C SER A 53 2.73 28.87 -18.05
N ALA A 54 3.43 29.61 -17.18
CA ALA A 54 2.85 30.23 -15.98
C ALA A 54 3.29 31.70 -15.89
N LYS A 55 2.34 32.64 -16.09
CA LYS A 55 2.61 34.09 -16.08
C LYS A 55 1.78 34.81 -15.04
N LYS A 56 2.30 35.92 -14.51
CA LYS A 56 1.52 36.76 -13.58
C LYS A 56 0.23 37.24 -14.26
N HIS A 57 -0.89 37.14 -13.56
CA HIS A 57 -2.17 37.56 -14.09
C HIS A 57 -2.18 39.09 -14.35
N PRO A 58 -2.63 39.56 -15.52
CA PRO A 58 -2.52 40.97 -15.91
C PRO A 58 -3.27 41.93 -14.98
N ASN A 59 -4.38 41.46 -14.41
CA ASN A 59 -5.26 42.27 -13.56
C ASN A 59 -5.31 41.83 -12.08
N ALA A 60 -4.36 41.01 -11.61
CA ALA A 60 -4.35 40.53 -10.22
C ALA A 60 -2.96 40.09 -9.73
N ASP A 61 -2.53 40.59 -8.57
CA ASP A 61 -1.17 40.33 -8.05
C ASP A 61 -0.96 38.93 -7.47
N ARG A 62 -2.03 38.30 -6.98
CA ARG A 62 -2.00 36.97 -6.33
C ARG A 62 -2.46 35.83 -7.23
N LEU A 63 -2.68 36.10 -8.51
CA LEU A 63 -3.14 35.10 -9.48
C LEU A 63 -2.08 34.90 -10.56
N THR A 64 -2.01 33.68 -11.04
CA THR A 64 -1.17 33.26 -12.16
C THR A 64 -2.09 32.79 -13.29
N LEU A 65 -1.90 33.34 -14.48
CA LEU A 65 -2.52 32.86 -15.69
C LEU A 65 -1.63 31.76 -16.28
N CYS A 66 -2.14 30.54 -16.29
CA CYS A 66 -1.43 29.34 -16.74
C CYS A 66 -2.00 28.89 -18.08
N GLU A 67 -1.14 28.42 -18.97
CA GLU A 67 -1.52 27.67 -20.15
C GLU A 67 -1.31 26.18 -19.84
N VAL A 68 -2.39 25.39 -19.85
CA VAL A 68 -2.39 23.99 -19.40
C VAL A 68 -2.79 23.08 -20.54
N ASP A 69 -1.96 22.09 -20.84
CA ASP A 69 -2.31 21.00 -21.76
C ASP A 69 -2.91 19.83 -20.98
N GLY A 70 -4.18 19.54 -21.22
CA GLY A 70 -4.90 18.39 -20.68
C GLY A 70 -5.27 17.36 -21.75
N GLY A 71 -4.54 17.30 -22.86
CA GLY A 71 -4.71 16.30 -23.93
C GLY A 71 -5.73 16.65 -25.02
N LYS A 72 -6.54 17.71 -24.82
CA LYS A 72 -7.50 18.22 -25.82
C LYS A 72 -7.09 19.59 -26.37
N GLY A 73 -5.81 19.91 -26.29
CA GLY A 73 -5.24 21.20 -26.59
C GLY A 73 -4.99 22.05 -25.35
N VAL A 74 -4.21 23.10 -25.54
CA VAL A 74 -3.79 24.02 -24.47
C VAL A 74 -4.92 24.99 -24.16
N VAL A 75 -5.23 25.14 -22.87
CA VAL A 75 -6.27 26.05 -22.39
C VAL A 75 -5.78 26.95 -21.26
N SER A 76 -6.36 28.15 -21.20
CA SER A 76 -6.07 29.12 -20.14
C SER A 76 -6.73 28.73 -18.82
N VAL A 77 -5.95 28.66 -17.73
CA VAL A 77 -6.41 28.35 -16.37
C VAL A 77 -5.86 29.41 -15.41
N VAL A 78 -6.74 30.03 -14.64
CA VAL A 78 -6.34 30.99 -13.61
C VAL A 78 -6.08 30.23 -12.31
N CYS A 79 -4.84 30.24 -11.84
CA CYS A 79 -4.41 29.57 -10.62
C CYS A 79 -4.08 30.59 -9.53
N GLY A 80 -4.58 30.36 -8.31
CA GLY A 80 -4.26 31.19 -7.14
C GLY A 80 -3.19 30.61 -6.23
N ALA A 81 -2.70 29.40 -6.53
CA ALA A 81 -1.74 28.72 -5.67
C ALA A 81 -0.32 29.25 -5.90
N PRO A 82 0.49 29.40 -4.84
CA PRO A 82 1.82 29.99 -4.94
C PRO A 82 2.86 29.04 -5.56
N ASN A 83 2.54 27.75 -5.68
CA ASN A 83 3.45 26.68 -6.06
C ASN A 83 3.24 26.16 -7.49
N VAL A 84 2.59 26.94 -8.37
CA VAL A 84 2.47 26.58 -9.79
C VAL A 84 3.79 26.86 -10.53
N LEU A 85 4.28 25.85 -11.24
CA LEU A 85 5.55 25.89 -11.97
C LEU A 85 5.35 25.57 -13.44
N GLU A 86 6.03 26.31 -14.31
CA GLU A 86 6.11 26.00 -15.74
C GLU A 86 6.85 24.68 -15.96
N GLY A 87 6.33 23.85 -16.88
CA GLY A 87 6.86 22.53 -17.22
C GLY A 87 6.45 21.41 -16.25
N ALA A 88 5.85 21.73 -15.11
CA ALA A 88 5.43 20.74 -14.11
C ALA A 88 4.04 20.15 -14.41
N TRP A 89 3.77 19.02 -13.75
CA TRP A 89 2.56 18.23 -13.87
C TRP A 89 1.66 18.40 -12.66
N TYR A 90 0.36 18.47 -12.90
CA TYR A 90 -0.66 18.66 -11.87
C TYR A 90 -1.96 17.94 -12.28
N PRO A 91 -2.80 17.53 -11.31
CA PRO A 91 -4.17 17.13 -11.58
C PRO A 91 -4.94 18.33 -12.12
N PHE A 92 -5.53 18.15 -13.29
CA PHE A 92 -6.29 19.14 -14.00
C PHE A 92 -7.74 18.67 -14.15
N ALA A 93 -8.66 19.46 -13.60
CA ALA A 93 -10.09 19.28 -13.79
C ALA A 93 -10.58 20.23 -14.91
N PRO A 94 -10.94 19.71 -16.10
CA PRO A 94 -11.45 20.54 -17.19
C PRO A 94 -12.87 21.06 -16.91
N VAL A 95 -13.33 22.02 -17.72
CA VAL A 95 -14.75 22.45 -17.68
C VAL A 95 -15.66 21.24 -17.90
N GLY A 96 -16.67 21.10 -17.03
CA GLY A 96 -17.60 19.97 -17.03
C GLY A 96 -17.29 18.94 -15.95
N ALA A 97 -16.05 18.88 -15.48
CA ALA A 97 -15.61 17.95 -14.43
C ALA A 97 -16.39 18.14 -13.13
N VAL A 98 -16.65 17.05 -12.43
CA VAL A 98 -17.21 17.04 -11.08
C VAL A 98 -16.15 16.53 -10.12
N LEU A 99 -15.79 17.37 -9.14
CA LEU A 99 -14.85 17.02 -8.07
C LEU A 99 -15.59 16.50 -6.83
N PRO A 100 -14.90 15.81 -5.89
CA PRO A 100 -15.47 15.39 -4.63
C PRO A 100 -16.21 16.52 -3.89
N GLY A 101 -17.39 16.20 -3.34
CA GLY A 101 -18.29 17.19 -2.76
C GLY A 101 -19.20 17.89 -3.78
N ASP A 102 -19.46 17.25 -4.93
CA ASP A 102 -20.36 17.70 -6.00
C ASP A 102 -19.98 19.05 -6.63
N LEU A 103 -18.68 19.38 -6.61
CA LEU A 103 -18.17 20.62 -7.18
C LEU A 103 -18.04 20.52 -8.69
N LYS A 104 -19.08 20.98 -9.41
CA LYS A 104 -19.09 21.01 -10.88
C LYS A 104 -18.35 22.21 -11.45
N LEU A 105 -17.33 21.96 -12.26
CA LEU A 105 -16.53 23.01 -12.89
C LEU A 105 -17.21 23.60 -14.12
N LYS A 106 -17.24 24.93 -14.15
CA LYS A 106 -17.77 25.73 -15.26
C LYS A 106 -16.72 26.72 -15.72
N LYS A 107 -16.85 27.17 -16.96
CA LYS A 107 -16.08 28.30 -17.49
C LYS A 107 -16.30 29.53 -16.60
N ALA A 108 -15.23 30.10 -16.07
CA ALA A 108 -15.30 31.24 -15.17
C ALA A 108 -14.51 32.43 -15.74
N LYS A 109 -15.04 33.64 -15.59
CA LYS A 109 -14.30 34.87 -15.91
C LYS A 109 -13.76 35.47 -14.61
N ILE A 110 -12.45 35.37 -14.40
CA ILE A 110 -11.77 35.80 -13.18
C ILE A 110 -10.94 37.02 -13.54
N ARG A 111 -11.32 38.19 -12.99
CA ARG A 111 -10.59 39.46 -13.17
C ARG A 111 -10.28 39.79 -14.65
N GLY A 112 -11.21 39.48 -15.55
CA GLY A 112 -11.10 39.79 -16.97
C GLY A 112 -10.66 38.60 -17.83
N GLU A 113 -9.89 37.67 -17.26
CA GLU A 113 -9.41 36.47 -17.97
C GLU A 113 -10.37 35.31 -17.80
N VAL A 114 -10.33 34.38 -18.76
CA VAL A 114 -11.22 33.22 -18.80
C VAL A 114 -10.46 31.99 -18.33
N SER A 115 -10.97 31.31 -17.29
CA SER A 115 -10.45 30.03 -16.81
C SER A 115 -11.27 28.87 -17.37
N HIS A 116 -10.58 27.92 -18.00
CA HIS A 116 -11.15 26.73 -18.64
C HIS A 116 -10.92 25.44 -17.82
N GLY A 117 -10.96 25.57 -16.49
CA GLY A 117 -10.80 24.46 -15.56
C GLY A 117 -10.11 24.91 -14.29
N MET A 118 -9.50 23.95 -13.59
CA MET A 118 -8.84 24.13 -12.31
C MET A 118 -7.64 23.17 -12.21
N LEU A 119 -6.51 23.66 -11.70
CA LEU A 119 -5.44 22.82 -11.17
C LEU A 119 -5.77 22.50 -9.71
N CYS A 120 -5.80 21.22 -9.34
CA CYS A 120 -6.38 20.78 -8.08
C CYS A 120 -5.33 20.63 -6.97
N SER A 121 -5.74 20.92 -5.73
CA SER A 121 -5.03 20.61 -4.49
C SER A 121 -5.37 19.22 -3.96
N ALA A 122 -4.55 18.68 -3.05
CA ALA A 122 -4.83 17.38 -2.42
C ALA A 122 -6.18 17.39 -1.68
N LYS A 123 -6.57 18.52 -1.09
CA LYS A 123 -7.88 18.68 -0.42
C LYS A 123 -9.03 18.59 -1.40
N GLU A 124 -8.95 19.29 -2.53
CA GLU A 124 -10.02 19.28 -3.55
C GLU A 124 -10.20 17.88 -4.16
N LEU A 125 -9.11 17.10 -4.21
CA LEU A 125 -9.13 15.71 -4.68
C LEU A 125 -9.55 14.70 -3.58
N GLY A 126 -9.75 15.15 -2.34
CA GLY A 126 -10.02 14.24 -1.21
C GLY A 126 -8.84 13.34 -0.81
N LEU A 127 -7.63 13.63 -1.29
CA LEU A 127 -6.41 12.82 -1.07
C LEU A 127 -5.59 13.28 0.15
N GLY A 128 -5.99 14.37 0.80
CA GLY A 128 -5.30 14.86 1.99
C GLY A 128 -5.90 16.13 2.58
N THR A 129 -5.35 16.58 3.70
CA THR A 129 -5.80 17.80 4.39
C THR A 129 -4.93 19.02 4.08
N ASP A 130 -3.91 18.89 3.24
CA ASP A 130 -3.00 19.98 2.91
C ASP A 130 -3.73 21.13 2.18
N HIS A 131 -3.39 22.36 2.56
CA HIS A 131 -3.91 23.62 2.00
C HIS A 131 -2.79 24.51 1.45
N ALA A 132 -1.53 24.05 1.45
CA ALA A 132 -0.38 24.86 1.05
C ALA A 132 -0.38 25.22 -0.45
N GLY A 133 -1.07 24.45 -1.30
CA GLY A 133 -1.14 24.74 -2.73
C GLY A 133 -1.75 23.62 -3.57
N ILE A 134 -1.50 23.68 -4.88
CA ILE A 134 -1.91 22.65 -5.84
C ILE A 134 -1.01 21.41 -5.75
N TYR A 135 -1.56 20.25 -6.09
CA TYR A 135 -0.89 18.97 -5.93
C TYR A 135 0.09 18.71 -7.08
N GLN A 136 1.36 19.06 -6.89
CA GLN A 136 2.38 18.77 -7.90
C GLN A 136 2.66 17.27 -7.94
N ILE A 137 2.62 16.69 -9.14
CA ILE A 137 3.01 15.30 -9.37
C ILE A 137 4.36 15.25 -10.09
N HIS A 138 5.18 14.28 -9.71
CA HIS A 138 6.53 14.10 -10.22
C HIS A 138 6.60 12.89 -11.14
N GLY A 139 7.28 13.04 -12.27
CA GLY A 139 7.40 12.01 -13.29
C GLY A 139 7.29 12.58 -14.69
N GLU A 140 7.17 11.69 -15.67
CA GLU A 140 6.83 12.01 -17.04
C GLU A 140 5.51 11.34 -17.39
N PHE A 141 4.58 12.14 -17.91
CA PHE A 141 3.20 11.78 -18.13
C PHE A 141 2.79 12.20 -19.55
N ILE A 142 1.64 11.70 -20.00
CA ILE A 142 1.01 12.13 -21.24
C ILE A 142 -0.11 13.12 -20.88
N PRO A 143 -0.13 14.35 -21.44
CA PRO A 143 -1.20 15.30 -21.17
C PRO A 143 -2.58 14.69 -21.47
N GLY A 144 -3.47 14.74 -20.49
CA GLY A 144 -4.83 14.22 -20.58
C GLY A 144 -5.01 12.76 -20.19
N GLU A 145 -3.96 12.04 -19.80
CA GLU A 145 -4.13 10.69 -19.26
C GLU A 145 -4.87 10.70 -17.91
N SER A 146 -5.44 9.55 -17.54
CA SER A 146 -6.25 9.40 -16.33
C SER A 146 -5.41 9.69 -15.09
N PHE A 147 -5.85 10.64 -14.26
CA PHE A 147 -5.19 10.93 -12.99
C PHE A 147 -5.26 9.73 -12.04
N ILE A 148 -6.39 9.01 -12.06
CA ILE A 148 -6.60 7.81 -11.25
C ILE A 148 -5.56 6.74 -11.60
N GLU A 149 -5.39 6.44 -12.88
CA GLU A 149 -4.44 5.41 -13.33
C GLU A 149 -3.00 5.87 -13.09
N ALA A 150 -2.67 7.11 -13.44
CA ALA A 150 -1.33 7.67 -13.28
C ALA A 150 -0.84 7.61 -11.82
N MET A 151 -1.75 7.85 -10.86
CA MET A 151 -1.46 7.84 -9.43
C MET A 151 -1.74 6.49 -8.75
N GLY A 152 -2.21 5.47 -9.49
CA GLY A 152 -2.55 4.16 -8.95
C GLY A 152 -3.69 4.19 -7.92
N LEU A 153 -4.67 5.07 -8.14
CA LEU A 153 -5.86 5.26 -7.30
C LEU A 153 -7.06 4.41 -7.77
N ASP A 154 -6.82 3.54 -8.76
CA ASP A 154 -7.79 2.62 -9.38
C ASP A 154 -8.09 1.39 -8.51
N ASP A 155 -7.45 1.25 -7.36
CA ASP A 155 -7.68 0.15 -6.43
C ASP A 155 -8.94 0.37 -5.56
N VAL A 156 -9.43 -0.73 -4.98
CA VAL A 156 -10.48 -0.72 -3.97
C VAL A 156 -10.01 -1.51 -2.77
N THR A 157 -9.88 -0.84 -1.63
CA THR A 157 -9.62 -1.49 -0.35
C THR A 157 -10.94 -1.97 0.22
N MET A 158 -11.08 -3.27 0.41
CA MET A 158 -12.26 -3.92 1.01
C MET A 158 -11.95 -4.33 2.44
N ASP A 159 -12.75 -3.91 3.41
CA ASP A 159 -12.63 -4.37 4.80
C ASP A 159 -13.49 -5.61 5.01
N VAL A 160 -12.83 -6.77 5.03
CA VAL A 160 -13.47 -8.08 5.22
C VAL A 160 -13.53 -8.42 6.70
N GLU A 161 -14.71 -8.63 7.24
CA GLU A 161 -14.88 -9.07 8.63
C GLU A 161 -14.51 -10.56 8.75
N ILE A 162 -13.42 -10.85 9.47
CA ILE A 162 -12.92 -12.22 9.63
C ILE A 162 -13.26 -12.75 11.02
N THR A 163 -14.03 -13.83 11.04
CA THR A 163 -14.36 -14.55 12.28
C THR A 163 -13.18 -15.38 12.79
N ALA A 164 -13.12 -15.62 14.11
CA ALA A 164 -11.98 -16.27 14.77
C ALA A 164 -11.63 -17.68 14.22
N ASN A 165 -12.60 -18.37 13.62
CA ASN A 165 -12.41 -19.68 12.99
C ASN A 165 -11.93 -19.61 11.52
N ARG A 166 -11.77 -18.41 10.95
CA ARG A 166 -11.39 -18.17 9.54
C ARG A 166 -10.04 -17.47 9.40
N GLY A 167 -9.06 -17.88 10.21
CA GLY A 167 -7.69 -17.35 10.12
C GLY A 167 -7.05 -17.55 8.75
N ASP A 168 -7.53 -18.51 7.96
CA ASP A 168 -7.15 -18.72 6.56
C ASP A 168 -7.41 -17.50 5.67
N LEU A 169 -8.43 -16.70 5.99
CA LEU A 169 -8.81 -15.50 5.25
C LEU A 169 -7.99 -14.26 5.63
N LEU A 170 -7.04 -14.34 6.58
CA LEU A 170 -6.17 -13.23 6.96
C LEU A 170 -5.04 -12.95 5.94
N SER A 171 -5.27 -13.29 4.67
CA SER A 171 -4.31 -13.10 3.57
C SER A 171 -5.02 -12.97 2.22
N HIS A 172 -4.37 -12.29 1.27
CA HIS A 172 -4.88 -12.15 -0.09
C HIS A 172 -5.00 -13.52 -0.77
N LEU A 173 -4.04 -14.42 -0.56
CA LEU A 173 -4.12 -15.78 -1.10
C LEU A 173 -5.27 -16.59 -0.48
N GLY A 174 -5.55 -16.39 0.80
CA GLY A 174 -6.69 -17.00 1.49
C GLY A 174 -8.03 -16.56 0.90
N ILE A 175 -8.23 -15.24 0.78
CA ILE A 175 -9.43 -14.66 0.16
C ILE A 175 -9.54 -15.08 -1.31
N ALA A 176 -8.45 -15.04 -2.06
CA ALA A 176 -8.38 -15.51 -3.45
C ALA A 176 -8.84 -16.97 -3.59
N ARG A 177 -8.41 -17.85 -2.68
CA ARG A 177 -8.82 -19.26 -2.65
C ARG A 177 -10.32 -19.42 -2.39
N GLU A 178 -10.88 -18.61 -1.50
CA GLU A 178 -12.31 -18.59 -1.21
C GLU A 178 -13.13 -18.14 -2.44
N LEU A 179 -12.62 -17.17 -3.20
CA LEU A 179 -13.25 -16.59 -4.39
C LEU A 179 -13.07 -17.41 -5.67
N ALA A 180 -12.06 -18.28 -5.73
CA ALA A 180 -11.73 -19.06 -6.93
C ALA A 180 -12.92 -19.83 -7.50
N HIS A 181 -13.80 -20.36 -6.62
CA HIS A 181 -14.99 -21.10 -7.04
C HIS A 181 -16.09 -20.21 -7.64
N ALA A 182 -16.13 -18.92 -7.28
CA ALA A 182 -17.13 -17.97 -7.76
C ALA A 182 -16.76 -17.37 -9.13
N GLY A 183 -15.47 -17.13 -9.38
CA GLY A 183 -15.01 -16.38 -10.55
C GLY A 183 -14.53 -17.20 -11.76
N LYS A 184 -14.54 -18.54 -11.71
CA LYS A 184 -13.89 -19.43 -12.71
C LYS A 184 -12.38 -19.15 -12.94
N GLY A 185 -11.75 -18.34 -12.08
CA GLY A 185 -10.34 -18.03 -12.15
C GLY A 185 -9.49 -19.11 -11.46
N THR A 186 -8.26 -19.26 -11.91
CA THR A 186 -7.28 -20.13 -11.24
C THR A 186 -6.49 -19.29 -10.26
N VAL A 187 -6.42 -19.73 -9.01
CA VAL A 187 -5.55 -19.08 -8.03
C VAL A 187 -4.10 -19.31 -8.44
N LEU A 188 -3.37 -18.23 -8.67
CA LEU A 188 -1.94 -18.27 -8.80
C LEU A 188 -1.32 -18.22 -7.41
N VAL A 189 -0.63 -19.29 -7.07
CA VAL A 189 0.30 -19.27 -5.94
C VAL A 189 1.59 -18.64 -6.47
N PRO A 190 2.17 -17.64 -5.78
CA PRO A 190 3.44 -17.06 -6.20
C PRO A 190 4.49 -18.15 -6.37
N ASP A 191 5.19 -18.14 -7.50
CA ASP A 191 6.35 -19.00 -7.68
C ASP A 191 7.41 -18.58 -6.67
N PHE A 192 7.94 -19.54 -5.92
CA PHE A 192 9.16 -19.30 -5.17
C PHE A 192 10.29 -19.19 -6.19
N PRO A 193 11.01 -18.05 -6.26
CA PRO A 193 12.06 -17.90 -7.25
C PRO A 193 13.11 -19.00 -7.05
N ASP A 194 13.33 -19.80 -8.10
CA ASP A 194 14.49 -20.68 -8.23
C ASP A 194 15.73 -19.79 -8.41
N ASP A 195 16.13 -19.11 -7.33
CA ASP A 195 17.42 -18.42 -7.29
C ASP A 195 18.48 -19.48 -6.96
N PRO A 196 19.41 -19.79 -7.88
CA PRO A 196 20.47 -20.76 -7.61
C PRO A 196 21.39 -20.36 -6.44
N LYS A 197 21.30 -19.12 -5.95
CA LYS A 197 22.00 -18.64 -4.75
C LYS A 197 21.25 -18.99 -3.46
N ILE A 198 19.98 -19.36 -3.52
CA ILE A 198 19.17 -19.78 -2.38
C ILE A 198 19.17 -21.31 -2.34
N SER A 199 20.01 -21.87 -1.48
CA SER A 199 20.01 -23.31 -1.20
C SER A 199 19.16 -23.59 0.05
N LEU A 200 18.08 -24.36 -0.11
CA LEU A 200 17.26 -24.83 0.99
C LEU A 200 17.74 -26.22 1.43
N THR A 201 18.22 -26.33 2.67
CA THR A 201 18.51 -27.61 3.33
C THR A 201 17.45 -27.90 4.37
N PHE A 202 16.85 -29.08 4.29
CA PHE A 202 15.83 -29.54 5.23
C PHE A 202 16.44 -30.60 6.15
N GLU A 203 16.67 -30.21 7.40
CA GLU A 203 17.17 -31.09 8.45
C GLU A 203 16.05 -31.34 9.47
N ARG A 204 16.00 -32.55 10.04
CA ARG A 204 14.99 -32.97 11.03
C ARG A 204 15.68 -33.55 12.25
N ASP A 205 14.98 -33.57 13.38
CA ASP A 205 15.42 -34.20 14.64
C ASP A 205 16.76 -33.65 15.17
N LEU A 206 17.01 -32.36 14.96
CA LEU A 206 18.18 -31.65 15.49
C LEU A 206 17.87 -31.01 16.84
N GLU A 207 18.83 -31.05 17.76
CA GLU A 207 18.79 -30.23 18.98
C GLU A 207 18.97 -28.74 18.68
N GLU A 208 19.77 -28.42 17.66
CA GLU A 208 20.01 -27.07 17.19
C GLU A 208 20.28 -27.07 15.68
N ALA A 209 19.54 -26.25 14.93
CA ALA A 209 19.83 -26.01 13.52
C ALA A 209 20.85 -24.88 13.39
N ARG A 210 21.92 -25.07 12.62
CA ARG A 210 22.98 -24.05 12.46
C ARG A 210 23.17 -23.62 11.01
N PHE A 211 23.27 -22.31 10.81
CA PHE A 211 23.66 -21.70 9.53
C PHE A 211 24.87 -20.80 9.74
N GLY A 212 26.06 -21.32 9.41
CA GLY A 212 27.32 -20.67 9.73
C GLY A 212 27.50 -20.51 11.24
N ALA A 213 27.65 -19.27 11.71
CA ALA A 213 27.83 -18.96 13.13
C ALA A 213 26.52 -18.84 13.93
N VAL A 214 25.36 -18.84 13.26
CA VAL A 214 24.05 -18.62 13.90
C VAL A 214 23.33 -19.95 14.08
N GLY A 215 22.90 -20.24 15.31
CA GLY A 215 22.09 -21.40 15.67
C GLY A 215 20.62 -21.02 15.95
N ILE A 216 19.73 -22.00 15.89
CA ILE A 216 18.32 -21.89 16.27
C ILE A 216 17.99 -23.11 17.12
N ARG A 217 17.46 -22.89 18.32
CA ARG A 217 16.99 -23.93 19.23
C ARG A 217 15.57 -23.63 19.69
N ILE A 218 14.76 -24.68 19.76
CA ILE A 218 13.41 -24.64 20.32
C ILE A 218 13.44 -25.42 21.63
N GLU A 219 13.27 -24.75 22.76
CA GLU A 219 13.25 -25.40 24.09
C GLU A 219 11.83 -25.75 24.54
N ASP A 220 10.83 -25.02 24.04
CA ASP A 220 9.41 -25.20 24.37
C ASP A 220 8.59 -25.61 23.12
N PRO A 221 8.75 -26.85 22.62
CA PRO A 221 8.13 -27.32 21.37
C PRO A 221 6.60 -27.43 21.43
N ASP A 222 6.01 -27.39 22.63
CA ASP A 222 4.56 -27.38 22.82
C ASP A 222 3.93 -26.04 22.45
N LEU A 223 4.69 -24.94 22.50
CA LEU A 223 4.27 -23.61 22.04
C LEU A 223 4.83 -23.24 20.66
N CYS A 224 5.99 -23.79 20.28
CA CYS A 224 6.59 -23.57 18.96
C CYS A 224 7.05 -24.89 18.35
N SER A 225 6.23 -25.50 17.50
CA SER A 225 6.59 -26.77 16.84
C SER A 225 7.55 -26.59 15.66
N ARG A 226 7.75 -25.35 15.19
CA ARG A 226 8.55 -25.04 14.01
C ARG A 226 9.06 -23.60 14.05
N TYR A 227 10.36 -23.43 13.86
CA TYR A 227 11.01 -22.13 13.67
C TYR A 227 11.98 -22.20 12.48
N LEU A 228 11.90 -21.23 11.58
CA LEU A 228 12.81 -21.11 10.44
C LEU A 228 13.55 -19.78 10.55
N GLY A 229 14.84 -19.79 10.20
CA GLY A 229 15.63 -18.57 10.08
C GLY A 229 16.50 -18.61 8.84
N VAL A 230 16.77 -17.43 8.29
CA VAL A 230 17.65 -17.22 7.16
C VAL A 230 18.56 -16.04 7.45
N VAL A 231 19.85 -16.18 7.16
CA VAL A 231 20.82 -15.08 7.32
C VAL A 231 21.03 -14.42 5.97
N ILE A 232 20.62 -13.15 5.86
CA ILE A 232 20.81 -12.32 4.68
C ILE A 232 21.85 -11.23 5.02
N ARG A 233 22.97 -11.20 4.29
CA ARG A 233 24.06 -10.24 4.50
C ARG A 233 24.11 -9.21 3.38
N GLY A 234 24.61 -8.02 3.69
CA GLY A 234 24.78 -6.94 2.71
C GLY A 234 23.48 -6.23 2.35
N VAL A 235 22.47 -6.26 3.22
CA VAL A 235 21.21 -5.53 3.02
C VAL A 235 21.44 -4.05 3.29
N SER A 236 21.15 -3.20 2.31
CA SER A 236 21.00 -1.76 2.52
C SER A 236 19.55 -1.44 2.86
N VAL A 237 19.32 -0.88 4.04
CA VAL A 237 17.98 -0.45 4.48
C VAL A 237 17.64 0.88 3.83
N GLY A 238 16.47 0.97 3.21
CA GLY A 238 15.99 2.16 2.52
C GLY A 238 14.52 2.05 2.17
N GLU A 239 14.04 2.95 1.32
CA GLU A 239 12.65 2.92 0.86
C GLU A 239 12.38 1.67 0.00
N SER A 240 11.18 1.12 0.16
CA SER A 240 10.68 0.03 -0.68
C SER A 240 10.43 0.49 -2.12
N PRO A 241 10.51 -0.41 -3.11
CA PRO A 241 10.06 -0.11 -4.47
C PRO A 241 8.60 0.36 -4.50
N ALA A 242 8.24 1.23 -5.45
CA ALA A 242 6.92 1.84 -5.54
C ALA A 242 5.77 0.81 -5.57
N TRP A 243 5.93 -0.29 -6.30
CA TRP A 243 4.93 -1.36 -6.40
C TRP A 243 4.62 -2.00 -5.03
N LEU A 244 5.64 -2.20 -4.20
CA LEU A 244 5.52 -2.81 -2.88
C LEU A 244 4.81 -1.86 -1.93
N GLN A 245 5.21 -0.58 -1.95
CA GLN A 245 4.55 0.46 -1.17
C GLN A 245 3.07 0.59 -1.55
N GLN A 246 2.74 0.52 -2.85
CA GLN A 246 1.36 0.59 -3.34
C GLN A 246 0.51 -0.57 -2.84
N ARG A 247 1.00 -1.82 -2.95
CA ARG A 247 0.29 -3.01 -2.43
C ARG A 247 0.02 -2.91 -0.93
N LEU A 248 1.02 -2.50 -0.15
CA LEU A 248 0.84 -2.32 1.30
C LEU A 248 -0.22 -1.27 1.61
N ARG A 249 -0.20 -0.11 0.93
CA ARG A 249 -1.22 0.93 1.10
C ARG A 249 -2.61 0.43 0.72
N GLY A 250 -2.73 -0.31 -0.38
CA GLY A 250 -4.01 -0.92 -0.81
C GLY A 250 -4.58 -1.91 0.21
N ALA A 251 -3.71 -2.55 1.00
CA ALA A 251 -4.08 -3.39 2.14
C ALA A 251 -4.15 -2.63 3.49
N GLY A 252 -4.15 -1.30 3.46
CA GLY A 252 -4.24 -0.45 4.66
C GLY A 252 -2.98 -0.39 5.52
N ALA A 253 -1.85 -0.95 5.05
CA ALA A 253 -0.57 -0.90 5.75
C ALA A 253 0.26 0.31 5.31
N ARG A 254 0.94 0.95 6.26
CA ARG A 254 1.88 2.06 5.99
C ARG A 254 3.27 1.49 5.66
N PRO A 255 3.85 1.79 4.49
CA PRO A 255 5.23 1.43 4.18
C PRO A 255 6.21 2.13 5.14
N ILE A 256 7.29 1.43 5.50
CA ILE A 256 8.31 1.89 6.45
C ILE A 256 9.71 1.82 5.83
N ASN A 257 10.16 0.62 5.46
CA ASN A 257 11.43 0.37 4.78
C ASN A 257 11.40 -1.00 4.11
N ASN A 258 12.31 -1.23 3.17
CA ASN A 258 12.41 -2.45 2.37
C ASN A 258 12.46 -3.77 3.17
N VAL A 259 12.93 -3.78 4.41
CA VAL A 259 12.99 -4.99 5.25
C VAL A 259 11.63 -5.26 5.91
N VAL A 260 11.08 -4.26 6.61
CA VAL A 260 9.78 -4.39 7.31
C VAL A 260 8.63 -4.58 6.31
N ASP A 261 8.71 -3.90 5.18
CA ASP A 261 7.71 -3.96 4.14
C ASP A 261 7.70 -5.32 3.46
N ALA A 262 8.87 -5.95 3.27
CA ALA A 262 8.95 -7.31 2.74
C ALA A 262 8.30 -8.33 3.68
N THR A 263 8.53 -8.23 4.99
CA THR A 263 7.88 -9.13 5.96
C THR A 263 6.37 -8.93 6.02
N ASN A 264 5.91 -7.68 6.00
CA ASN A 264 4.48 -7.36 6.00
C ASN A 264 3.81 -7.82 4.70
N TYR A 265 4.50 -7.69 3.58
CA TYR A 265 4.02 -8.13 2.29
C TYR A 265 3.78 -9.64 2.25
N VAL A 266 4.77 -10.44 2.68
CA VAL A 266 4.60 -11.91 2.73
C VAL A 266 3.48 -12.31 3.68
N MET A 267 3.36 -11.63 4.83
CA MET A 267 2.25 -11.84 5.76
C MET A 267 0.90 -11.58 5.10
N LEU A 268 0.74 -10.44 4.44
CA LEU A 268 -0.52 -10.06 3.78
C LEU A 268 -0.80 -10.89 2.52
N GLU A 269 0.23 -11.39 1.84
CA GLU A 269 0.09 -12.24 0.65
C GLU A 269 -0.30 -13.67 1.03
N LEU A 270 0.50 -14.30 1.89
CA LEU A 270 0.47 -15.74 2.16
C LEU A 270 -0.15 -16.11 3.51
N GLY A 271 -0.40 -15.12 4.39
CA GLY A 271 -0.92 -15.35 5.74
C GLY A 271 0.12 -15.81 6.73
N GLN A 272 1.42 -15.65 6.41
CA GLN A 272 2.52 -16.05 7.27
C GLN A 272 3.24 -14.81 7.84
N PRO A 273 2.99 -14.46 9.12
CA PRO A 273 3.77 -13.42 9.79
C PRO A 273 5.26 -13.76 9.80
N LEU A 274 6.08 -12.78 9.45
CA LEU A 274 7.53 -12.86 9.46
C LEU A 274 8.12 -11.74 10.30
N HIS A 275 9.33 -11.96 10.80
CA HIS A 275 10.09 -10.94 11.51
C HIS A 275 11.55 -10.94 11.05
N ALA A 276 12.17 -9.76 11.08
CA ALA A 276 13.57 -9.58 10.71
C ALA A 276 14.35 -9.01 11.90
N PHE A 277 15.43 -9.69 12.28
CA PHE A 277 16.33 -9.25 13.34
C PHE A 277 17.61 -8.66 12.75
N ASP A 278 18.13 -7.59 13.35
CA ASP A 278 19.47 -7.11 13.04
C ASP A 278 20.49 -8.07 13.66
N LEU A 279 21.14 -8.86 12.82
CA LEU A 279 22.11 -9.87 13.25
C LEU A 279 23.26 -9.28 14.07
N ASN A 280 23.62 -8.01 13.89
CA ASN A 280 24.69 -7.37 14.67
C ASN A 280 24.27 -7.09 16.13
N LYS A 281 22.97 -7.12 16.41
CA LYS A 281 22.41 -6.94 17.76
C LYS A 281 22.10 -8.28 18.45
N LEU A 282 22.29 -9.41 17.76
CA LEU A 282 22.13 -10.72 18.38
C LEU A 282 23.29 -10.97 19.34
N GLU A 283 22.97 -11.07 20.63
CA GLU A 283 23.93 -11.50 21.64
C GLU A 283 24.07 -13.03 21.63
N GLY A 284 25.31 -13.51 21.69
CA GLY A 284 25.61 -14.94 21.61
C GLY A 284 25.63 -15.46 20.18
N THR A 285 25.34 -16.75 20.00
CA THR A 285 25.44 -17.43 18.70
C THR A 285 24.15 -18.09 18.27
N SER A 286 23.08 -18.01 19.05
CA SER A 286 21.86 -18.78 18.80
C SER A 286 20.60 -18.00 19.16
N ILE A 287 19.57 -18.13 18.32
CA ILE A 287 18.20 -17.75 18.66
C ILE A 287 17.61 -18.89 19.50
N VAL A 288 17.02 -18.57 20.65
CA VAL A 288 16.49 -19.56 21.59
C VAL A 288 15.01 -19.27 21.83
N VAL A 289 14.16 -20.13 21.27
CA VAL A 289 12.71 -20.03 21.42
C VAL A 289 12.31 -20.76 22.70
N ARG A 290 11.99 -19.99 23.74
CA ARG A 290 11.67 -20.53 25.07
C ARG A 290 10.70 -19.65 25.84
N ARG A 291 10.07 -20.17 26.87
CA ARG A 291 9.27 -19.38 27.81
C ARG A 291 10.11 -18.35 28.57
N ALA A 292 9.49 -17.25 28.97
CA ALA A 292 10.10 -16.25 29.82
C ALA A 292 10.53 -16.86 31.16
N GLY A 293 11.76 -16.56 31.58
CA GLY A 293 12.28 -17.02 32.86
C GLY A 293 11.62 -16.28 34.04
N GLU A 294 11.57 -16.90 35.22
CA GLU A 294 10.94 -16.30 36.41
C GLU A 294 11.53 -14.93 36.81
N LYS A 295 12.79 -14.66 36.44
CA LYS A 295 13.48 -13.39 36.71
C LYS A 295 13.33 -12.37 35.58
N GLU A 296 12.84 -12.78 34.42
CA GLU A 296 12.61 -11.95 33.24
C GLU A 296 11.20 -11.38 33.34
N SER A 297 11.02 -10.36 34.18
CA SER A 297 9.70 -9.79 34.46
C SER A 297 9.26 -8.69 33.49
N ARG A 298 10.18 -8.19 32.65
CA ARG A 298 9.94 -7.07 31.72
C ARG A 298 10.71 -7.22 30.42
N PHE A 299 10.08 -6.79 29.33
CA PHE A 299 10.69 -6.70 28.01
C PHE A 299 10.30 -5.39 27.33
N ALA A 300 11.25 -4.75 26.63
CA ALA A 300 10.98 -3.56 25.85
C ALA A 300 10.63 -3.95 24.41
N THR A 301 9.43 -3.63 23.94
CA THR A 301 9.03 -3.87 22.54
C THR A 301 9.50 -2.76 21.61
N LEU A 302 9.29 -2.93 20.31
CA LEU A 302 9.84 -2.05 19.27
C LEU A 302 9.24 -0.64 19.27
N ASP A 303 8.11 -0.47 19.95
CA ASP A 303 7.45 0.80 20.29
C ASP A 303 8.02 1.46 21.56
N GLU A 304 9.12 0.91 22.10
CA GLU A 304 9.80 1.34 23.32
C GLU A 304 8.95 1.18 24.61
N GLU A 305 7.81 0.49 24.52
CA GLU A 305 7.01 0.19 25.69
C GLU A 305 7.57 -0.99 26.48
N HIS A 306 7.63 -0.85 27.81
CA HIS A 306 7.98 -1.93 28.70
C HIS A 306 6.74 -2.77 29.05
N ARG A 307 6.74 -4.02 28.62
CA ARG A 307 5.65 -4.97 28.87
C ARG A 307 6.05 -5.96 29.97
N ALA A 308 5.12 -6.24 30.87
CA ALA A 308 5.32 -7.25 31.90
C ALA A 308 5.22 -8.65 31.29
N LEU A 309 6.17 -9.52 31.65
CA LEU A 309 6.19 -10.91 31.20
C LEU A 309 5.67 -11.83 32.31
N SER A 310 4.94 -12.86 31.91
CA SER A 310 4.61 -14.02 32.75
C SER A 310 5.34 -15.26 32.24
N SER A 311 5.58 -16.22 33.13
CA SER A 311 6.40 -17.41 32.85
C SER A 311 5.79 -18.38 31.84
N ASP A 312 4.52 -18.20 31.47
CA ASP A 312 3.84 -18.94 30.42
C ASP A 312 3.99 -18.31 29.03
N MET A 313 4.49 -17.07 28.93
CA MET A 313 4.72 -16.39 27.65
C MET A 313 5.94 -16.96 26.93
N LEU A 314 5.77 -17.31 25.65
CA LEU A 314 6.87 -17.69 24.77
C LEU A 314 7.64 -16.44 24.30
N MET A 315 8.97 -16.50 24.38
CA MET A 315 9.91 -15.46 23.97
C MET A 315 10.88 -16.01 22.91
N ILE A 316 11.49 -15.09 22.16
CA ILE A 316 12.52 -15.32 21.15
C ILE A 316 13.71 -14.43 21.50
#